data_AF-A0A2H9NTQ6-F1
#
_entry.id   AF-A0A2H9NTQ6-F1
#
_cell.length_a   1.000
_cell.length_b   1.000
_cell.length_c   1.000
_cell.angle_alpha   90.00
_cell.angle_beta   90.00
_cell.angle_gamma   90.00
#
_symmetry.space_group_name_H-M   'P 1'
#
loop_
_entity.id
_entity.type
_entity.pdbx_description
1 polymer ?
#
loop_
_entity_poly.entity_id
_entity_poly.type
_entity_poly.pdbx_seq_one_letter_code
_entity_poly.pdbx_strand_id
1 'polypeptide(L)'
;MNDSDVEGVPTKISKIFSSDQYQKTYETAFGRFNVSISAGKIQEELSKPGKVTIVSQDTQETVWKINTQQYQLEVTKTPDSVTQICTTPDGELKKIKQKGQVTESFQGMNQDYVIEVCAQAEEDLQEEVNKIEQIVSESEIPLTENKGNSTATKVKIVQINVDAESVRLENRGSSDLNMNNWGLNNNKEVGTGTYTYKFSNFTLNASSYVYVYSDDEGNSTVCNINATSLCWNKNSIWSPTSDIAILKDSNGNEIDRCIYIKSDIKNSLVNCE
;
A
#
# COMPACT_ATOMS: atom_id res chain seq x y z
N MET A 1 34.62 -2.27 -17.02
CA MET A 1 34.38 -2.22 -15.57
C MET A 1 32.87 -2.21 -15.43
N ASN A 2 32.30 -3.24 -14.83
CA ASN A 2 30.85 -3.38 -14.66
C ASN A 2 30.43 -2.56 -13.44
N ASP A 3 29.62 -1.53 -13.66
CA ASP A 3 28.86 -0.82 -12.62
C ASP A 3 27.61 -1.62 -12.28
N SER A 4 27.79 -2.76 -11.60
CA SER A 4 26.67 -3.57 -11.12
C SER A 4 26.78 -3.88 -9.64
N ASP A 5 27.29 -2.94 -8.85
CA ASP A 5 27.41 -3.12 -7.40
C ASP A 5 26.87 -1.90 -6.64
N VAL A 6 25.90 -2.23 -5.78
CA VAL A 6 25.34 -1.44 -4.66
C VAL A 6 24.14 -0.53 -4.95
N GLU A 7 23.00 -1.12 -5.31
CA GLU A 7 21.68 -0.53 -5.03
C GLU A 7 20.84 -1.57 -4.26
N GLY A 8 20.43 -1.27 -3.03
CA GLY A 8 19.43 -2.10 -2.33
C GLY A 8 19.64 -2.35 -0.83
N VAL A 9 20.55 -1.64 -0.14
CA VAL A 9 20.65 -1.78 1.33
C VAL A 9 20.61 -0.42 2.01
N PRO A 10 19.68 -0.18 2.97
CA PRO A 10 19.74 0.96 3.86
C PRO A 10 21.09 1.01 4.57
N THR A 11 21.81 2.11 4.43
CA THR A 11 23.17 2.23 5.00
C THR A 11 23.15 2.42 6.51
N LYS A 12 22.06 3.00 7.05
CA LYS A 12 21.80 3.16 8.48
C LYS A 12 20.31 3.09 8.77
N ILE A 13 19.97 2.48 9.91
CA ILE A 13 18.59 2.33 10.39
C ILE A 13 18.53 2.81 11.85
N SER A 14 17.54 3.62 12.19
CA SER A 14 17.17 3.92 13.58
C SER A 14 15.68 3.63 13.81
N LYS A 15 15.34 3.17 15.03
CA LYS A 15 13.98 2.78 15.42
C LYS A 15 13.64 3.44 16.76
N ILE A 16 12.46 4.07 16.85
CA ILE A 16 11.86 4.55 18.09
C ILE A 16 10.50 3.87 18.22
N PHE A 17 10.29 3.19 19.34
CA PHE A 17 9.01 2.56 19.69
C PHE A 17 8.50 3.19 20.98
N SER A 18 7.28 3.72 20.94
CA SER A 18 6.49 4.05 22.12
C SER A 18 5.14 3.34 22.03
N SER A 19 4.34 3.40 23.10
CA SER A 19 2.97 2.84 23.10
C SER A 19 2.06 3.47 22.03
N ASP A 20 2.39 4.69 21.60
CA ASP A 20 1.49 5.54 20.82
C ASP A 20 2.03 5.84 19.42
N GLN A 21 3.31 5.51 19.17
CA GLN A 21 4.02 5.86 17.94
C GLN A 21 5.11 4.85 17.60
N TYR A 22 5.11 4.43 16.33
CA TYR A 22 6.21 3.75 15.69
C TYR A 22 6.92 4.75 14.77
N GLN A 23 8.23 4.89 14.92
CA GLN A 23 9.03 5.70 14.00
C GLN A 23 10.28 4.95 13.56
N LYS A 24 10.56 4.98 12.26
CA LYS A 24 11.76 4.38 11.69
C LYS A 24 12.38 5.30 10.65
N THR A 25 13.70 5.45 10.70
CA THR A 25 14.46 6.25 9.74
C THR A 25 15.47 5.38 9.02
N TYR A 26 15.60 5.62 7.72
CA TYR A 26 16.49 4.94 6.80
C TYR A 26 17.35 5.96 6.07
N GLU A 27 18.65 5.71 6.01
CA GLU A 27 19.52 6.42 5.07
C GLU A 27 19.64 5.56 3.80
N THR A 28 19.06 6.05 2.70
CA THR A 28 18.95 5.35 1.41
C THR A 28 19.76 6.05 0.32
N ALA A 29 19.96 5.39 -0.82
CA ALA A 29 20.54 6.03 -2.00
C ALA A 29 19.72 7.24 -2.50
N PHE A 30 18.41 7.25 -2.19
CA PHE A 30 17.51 8.34 -2.56
C PHE A 30 17.51 9.49 -1.57
N GLY A 31 18.10 9.34 -0.37
CA GLY A 31 18.07 10.34 0.70
C GLY A 31 17.61 9.74 2.02
N ARG A 32 17.30 10.63 2.98
CA ARG A 32 16.85 10.21 4.31
C ARG A 32 15.34 9.96 4.26
N PHE A 33 14.94 8.72 4.50
CA PHE A 33 13.55 8.32 4.56
C PHE A 33 13.09 8.14 6.01
N ASN A 34 11.96 8.72 6.38
CA ASN A 34 11.38 8.64 7.71
C ASN A 34 9.94 8.16 7.59
N VAL A 35 9.59 7.12 8.34
CA VAL A 35 8.21 6.68 8.49
C VAL A 35 7.79 6.86 9.94
N SER A 36 6.61 7.44 10.15
CA SER A 36 5.96 7.59 11.43
C SER A 36 4.54 7.06 11.34
N ILE A 37 4.22 6.10 12.21
CA ILE A 37 2.90 5.49 12.34
C ILE A 37 2.40 5.82 13.75
N SER A 38 1.19 6.37 13.84
CA SER A 38 0.50 6.72 15.08
C SER A 38 -0.97 6.28 14.97
N ALA A 39 -1.74 6.36 16.06
CA ALA A 39 -3.14 5.93 16.07
C ALA A 39 -3.96 6.61 14.95
N GLY A 40 -4.23 5.85 13.88
CA GLY A 40 -5.03 6.29 12.74
C GLY A 40 -4.33 7.20 11.73
N LYS A 41 -3.02 7.43 11.85
CA LYS A 41 -2.27 8.29 10.91
C LYS A 41 -0.88 7.74 10.60
N ILE A 42 -0.52 7.81 9.32
CA ILE A 42 0.75 7.34 8.78
C ILE A 42 1.37 8.46 7.97
N GLN A 43 2.66 8.66 8.18
CA GLN A 43 3.41 9.70 7.52
C GLN A 43 4.75 9.13 7.06
N GLU A 44 4.99 9.24 5.77
CA GLU A 44 6.22 8.88 5.07
C GLU A 44 6.87 10.17 4.58
N GLU A 45 8.16 10.36 4.83
CA GLU A 45 8.90 11.53 4.41
C GLU A 45 10.20 11.09 3.75
N LEU A 46 10.44 11.53 2.52
CA LEU A 46 11.72 11.40 1.83
C LEU A 46 12.38 12.78 1.72
N SER A 47 13.50 12.93 2.42
CA SER A 47 14.24 14.19 2.56
C SER A 47 15.56 14.15 1.80
N LYS A 48 15.79 15.16 0.95
CA LYS A 48 17.01 15.41 0.18
C LYS A 48 17.43 16.88 0.33
N PRO A 49 18.68 17.25 -0.01
CA PRO A 49 19.07 18.65 -0.04
C PRO A 49 18.14 19.48 -0.95
N GLY A 50 17.42 20.44 -0.37
CA GLY A 50 16.53 21.36 -1.10
C GLY A 50 15.18 20.77 -1.56
N LYS A 51 14.88 19.51 -1.23
CA LYS A 51 13.61 18.85 -1.59
C LYS A 51 13.12 17.92 -0.49
N VAL A 52 11.85 18.04 -0.12
CA VAL A 52 11.18 17.14 0.82
C VAL A 52 9.87 16.66 0.22
N THR A 53 9.68 15.35 0.17
CA THR A 53 8.42 14.73 -0.26
C THR A 53 7.77 14.05 0.94
N ILE A 54 6.46 14.28 1.12
CA ILE A 54 5.68 13.77 2.24
C ILE A 54 4.46 13.04 1.68
N VAL A 55 4.21 11.83 2.16
CA VAL A 55 2.94 11.12 2.00
C VAL A 55 2.33 10.96 3.38
N SER A 56 1.16 11.54 3.61
CA SER A 56 0.44 11.45 4.87
C SER A 56 -0.93 10.85 4.62
N GLN A 57 -1.36 9.93 5.46
CA GLN A 57 -2.63 9.26 5.33
C GLN A 57 -3.29 9.07 6.68
N ASP A 58 -4.59 9.29 6.72
CA ASP A 58 -5.44 8.88 7.82
C ASP A 58 -6.75 8.27 7.28
N THR A 59 -7.75 8.12 8.15
CA THR A 59 -9.06 7.54 7.78
C THR A 59 -9.91 8.42 6.85
N GLN A 60 -9.60 9.71 6.74
CA GLN A 60 -10.37 10.70 6.01
C GLN A 60 -9.73 11.07 4.69
N GLU A 61 -8.40 11.16 4.66
CA GLU A 61 -7.68 11.65 3.49
C GLU A 61 -6.30 11.04 3.30
N THR A 62 -5.82 11.17 2.05
CA THR A 62 -4.43 10.96 1.68
C THR A 62 -3.89 12.25 1.11
N VAL A 63 -2.72 12.65 1.58
CA VAL A 63 -2.06 13.91 1.24
C VAL A 63 -0.66 13.60 0.73
N TRP A 64 -0.40 13.95 -0.53
CA TRP A 64 0.94 13.93 -1.12
C TRP A 64 1.44 15.36 -1.23
N LYS A 65 2.63 15.62 -0.70
CA LYS A 65 3.28 16.93 -0.79
C LYS A 65 4.70 16.81 -1.31
N ILE A 66 5.10 17.75 -2.13
CA ILE A 66 6.51 17.98 -2.47
C ILE A 66 6.82 19.45 -2.25
N ASN A 67 7.89 19.70 -1.50
CA ASN A 67 8.38 21.03 -1.19
C ASN A 67 9.79 21.18 -1.74
N THR A 68 9.99 22.19 -2.58
CA THR A 68 11.30 22.59 -3.10
C THR A 68 11.55 24.06 -2.81
N GLN A 69 12.70 24.58 -3.25
CA GLN A 69 12.96 26.03 -3.23
C GLN A 69 12.14 26.80 -4.27
N GLN A 70 11.64 26.13 -5.31
CA GLN A 70 10.99 26.76 -6.46
C GLN A 70 9.46 26.65 -6.40
N TYR A 71 8.93 25.61 -5.76
CA TYR A 71 7.50 25.36 -5.68
C TYR A 71 7.14 24.50 -4.48
N GLN A 72 5.86 24.52 -4.14
CA GLN A 72 5.21 23.58 -3.24
C GLN A 72 3.99 23.02 -3.95
N LEU A 73 3.86 21.70 -4.00
CA LEU A 73 2.67 21.03 -4.52
C LEU A 73 2.09 20.16 -3.42
N GLU A 74 0.78 20.27 -3.22
CA GLU A 74 -0.02 19.48 -2.32
C GLU A 74 -1.21 18.88 -3.08
N VAL A 75 -1.34 17.56 -3.04
CA VAL A 75 -2.47 16.81 -3.56
C VAL A 75 -3.17 16.15 -2.38
N THR A 76 -4.40 16.55 -2.12
CA THR A 76 -5.26 15.98 -1.08
C THR A 76 -6.39 15.20 -1.74
N LYS A 77 -6.47 13.91 -1.44
CA LYS A 77 -7.54 13.03 -1.88
C LYS A 77 -8.40 12.64 -0.70
N THR A 78 -9.69 12.92 -0.82
CA THR A 78 -10.75 12.42 0.05
C THR A 78 -11.59 11.40 -0.73
N PRO A 79 -12.56 10.71 -0.11
CA PRO A 79 -13.49 9.85 -0.84
C PRO A 79 -14.26 10.58 -1.95
N ASP A 80 -14.54 11.88 -1.77
CA ASP A 80 -15.43 12.64 -2.64
C ASP A 80 -14.70 13.56 -3.62
N SER A 81 -13.42 13.85 -3.38
CA SER A 81 -12.69 14.85 -4.16
C SER A 81 -11.19 14.61 -4.20
N VAL A 82 -10.56 15.18 -5.23
CA VAL A 82 -9.12 15.40 -5.30
C VAL A 82 -8.89 16.89 -5.42
N THR A 83 -8.17 17.47 -4.47
CA THR A 83 -7.74 18.87 -4.49
C THR A 83 -6.25 18.91 -4.69
N GLN A 84 -5.81 19.70 -5.65
CA GLN A 84 -4.41 19.96 -5.91
C GLN A 84 -4.16 21.46 -5.77
N ILE A 85 -3.17 21.81 -4.96
CA ILE A 85 -2.73 23.20 -4.75
C ILE A 85 -1.24 23.23 -5.06
N CYS A 86 -0.86 24.05 -6.02
CA CYS A 86 0.52 24.27 -6.40
C CYS A 86 0.85 25.75 -6.21
N THR A 87 1.85 26.04 -5.40
CA THR A 87 2.28 27.40 -5.05
C THR A 87 3.71 27.61 -5.53
N THR A 88 3.95 28.74 -6.19
CA THR A 88 5.25 29.21 -6.65
C THR A 88 5.46 30.65 -6.15
N PRO A 89 6.66 31.24 -6.29
CA PRO A 89 6.87 32.66 -6.00
C PRO A 89 5.95 33.63 -6.78
N ASP A 90 5.48 33.21 -7.96
CA ASP A 90 4.71 34.06 -8.88
C ASP A 90 3.20 33.86 -8.78
N GLY A 91 2.74 32.85 -8.02
CA GLY A 91 1.32 32.57 -7.85
C GLY A 91 0.99 31.14 -7.42
N GLU A 92 -0.30 30.91 -7.31
CA GLU A 92 -0.91 29.64 -6.93
C GLU A 92 -1.87 29.16 -8.02
N LEU A 93 -1.78 27.88 -8.37
CA LEU A 93 -2.73 27.16 -9.19
C LEU A 93 -3.43 26.11 -8.34
N LYS A 94 -4.77 26.17 -8.30
CA LYS A 94 -5.60 25.22 -7.57
C LYS A 94 -6.54 24.50 -8.53
N LYS A 95 -6.49 23.17 -8.53
CA LYS A 95 -7.38 22.28 -9.28
C LYS A 95 -8.21 21.45 -8.30
N ILE A 96 -9.53 21.40 -8.47
CA ILE A 96 -10.41 20.54 -7.67
C ILE A 96 -11.18 19.63 -8.63
N LYS A 97 -11.06 18.33 -8.44
CA LYS A 97 -11.88 17.32 -9.11
C LYS A 97 -12.91 16.78 -8.13
N GLN A 98 -14.19 17.01 -8.40
CA GLN A 98 -15.29 16.52 -7.57
C GLN A 98 -16.45 16.07 -8.46
N LYS A 99 -16.95 14.85 -8.23
CA LYS A 99 -18.08 14.26 -9.01
C LYS A 99 -17.90 14.33 -10.54
N GLY A 100 -16.67 14.14 -11.01
CA GLY A 100 -16.32 14.19 -12.44
C GLY A 100 -16.16 15.59 -13.03
N GLN A 101 -16.45 16.64 -12.28
CA GLN A 101 -16.16 18.02 -12.68
C GLN A 101 -14.77 18.43 -12.22
N VAL A 102 -14.08 19.21 -13.04
CA VAL A 102 -12.79 19.83 -12.72
C VAL A 102 -12.99 21.34 -12.68
N THR A 103 -12.68 21.95 -11.54
CA THR A 103 -12.59 23.41 -11.40
C THR A 103 -11.12 23.79 -11.22
N GLU A 104 -10.71 24.85 -11.91
CA GLU A 104 -9.36 25.38 -11.84
C GLU A 104 -9.44 26.87 -11.49
N SER A 105 -8.58 27.31 -10.58
CA SER A 105 -8.46 28.71 -10.20
C SER A 105 -6.99 29.08 -10.08
N PHE A 106 -6.66 30.26 -10.60
CA PHE A 106 -5.32 30.83 -10.53
C PHE A 106 -5.33 32.15 -9.76
N GLN A 107 -4.30 32.36 -8.94
CA GLN A 107 -4.03 33.63 -8.29
C GLN A 107 -2.54 33.95 -8.40
N GLY A 108 -2.16 35.05 -9.05
CA GLY A 108 -0.75 35.43 -9.17
C GLY A 108 -0.48 36.43 -10.27
N MET A 109 0.81 36.61 -10.56
CA MET A 109 1.30 37.60 -11.55
C MET A 109 1.63 36.96 -12.91
N ASN A 110 1.97 35.67 -12.95
CA ASN A 110 2.45 35.01 -14.17
C ASN A 110 1.83 33.62 -14.37
N GLN A 111 0.62 33.58 -14.93
CA GLN A 111 -0.17 32.35 -15.04
C GLN A 111 0.54 31.24 -15.84
N ASP A 112 1.13 31.58 -17.00
CA ASP A 112 1.77 30.58 -17.86
C ASP A 112 2.96 29.91 -17.17
N TYR A 113 3.80 30.71 -16.49
CA TYR A 113 4.91 30.19 -15.69
C TYR A 113 4.41 29.28 -14.56
N VAL A 114 3.37 29.68 -13.83
CA VAL A 114 2.82 28.85 -12.76
C VAL A 114 2.27 27.53 -13.32
N ILE A 115 1.56 27.55 -14.45
CA ILE A 115 1.04 26.32 -15.07
C ILE A 115 2.19 25.37 -15.44
N GLU A 116 3.26 25.86 -16.06
CA GLU A 116 4.42 25.06 -16.45
C GLU A 116 5.13 24.45 -15.23
N VAL A 117 5.43 25.26 -14.22
CA VAL A 117 6.09 24.79 -12.99
C VAL A 117 5.21 23.78 -12.25
N CYS A 118 3.89 23.99 -12.23
CA CYS A 118 2.99 23.07 -11.56
C CYS A 118 2.84 21.73 -12.29
N ALA A 119 2.91 21.71 -13.63
CA ALA A 119 2.99 20.46 -14.38
C ALA A 119 4.28 19.69 -14.06
N GLN A 120 5.42 20.38 -13.98
CA GLN A 120 6.69 19.77 -13.56
C GLN A 120 6.62 19.25 -12.11
N ALA A 121 6.00 20.01 -11.21
CA ALA A 121 5.82 19.60 -9.82
C ALA A 121 4.98 18.32 -9.69
N GLU A 122 3.97 18.12 -10.56
CA GLU A 122 3.17 16.89 -10.61
C GLU A 122 4.05 15.68 -11.00
N GLU A 123 4.92 15.83 -12.01
CA GLU A 123 5.86 14.79 -12.44
C GLU A 123 6.89 14.46 -11.35
N ASP A 124 7.50 15.49 -10.76
CA ASP A 124 8.49 15.35 -9.68
C ASP A 124 7.87 14.68 -8.44
N LEU A 125 6.63 15.02 -8.11
CA LEU A 125 5.90 14.37 -7.01
C LEU A 125 5.70 12.89 -7.29
N GLN A 126 5.25 12.53 -8.50
CA GLN A 126 5.03 11.12 -8.88
C GLN A 126 6.33 10.32 -8.82
N GLU A 127 7.44 10.87 -9.33
CA GLU A 127 8.74 10.22 -9.29
C GLU A 127 9.22 9.97 -7.84
N GLU A 128 9.06 10.95 -6.95
CA GLU A 128 9.46 10.81 -5.55
C GLU A 128 8.54 9.87 -4.77
N VAL A 129 7.24 9.84 -5.07
CA VAL A 129 6.30 8.87 -4.49
C VAL A 129 6.66 7.45 -4.91
N ASN A 130 7.06 7.21 -6.17
CA ASN A 130 7.53 5.91 -6.63
C ASN A 130 8.80 5.46 -5.89
N LYS A 131 9.72 6.38 -5.59
CA LYS A 131 10.92 6.08 -4.77
C LYS A 131 10.53 5.71 -3.35
N ILE A 132 9.56 6.43 -2.75
CA ILE A 132 9.03 6.07 -1.43
C ILE A 132 8.41 4.66 -1.49
N GLU A 133 7.59 4.36 -2.49
CA GLU A 133 7.04 3.00 -2.70
C GLU A 133 8.12 1.93 -2.76
N GLN A 134 9.19 2.19 -3.52
CA GLN A 134 10.32 1.28 -3.61
C GLN A 134 10.97 1.06 -2.24
N ILE A 135 11.31 2.13 -1.51
CA ILE A 135 11.91 2.04 -0.17
C ILE A 135 11.01 1.24 0.77
N VAL A 136 9.70 1.52 0.77
CA VAL A 136 8.76 0.85 1.66
C VAL A 136 8.59 -0.62 1.25
N SER A 137 8.60 -0.96 -0.04
CA SER A 137 8.54 -2.33 -0.53
C SER A 137 9.78 -3.17 -0.19
N GLU A 138 10.96 -2.53 -0.16
CA GLU A 138 12.25 -3.16 0.13
C GLU A 138 12.58 -3.19 1.64
N SER A 139 11.75 -2.54 2.48
CA SER A 139 11.99 -2.43 3.91
C SER A 139 10.96 -3.18 4.74
N GLU A 140 11.35 -3.58 5.96
CA GLU A 140 10.48 -4.21 6.96
C GLU A 140 9.48 -3.20 7.60
N ILE A 141 8.99 -2.23 6.84
CA ILE A 141 7.97 -1.29 7.32
C ILE A 141 6.62 -1.97 7.14
N PRO A 142 5.71 -1.85 8.12
CA PRO A 142 4.30 -2.15 7.90
C PRO A 142 3.77 -1.23 6.78
N LEU A 143 3.73 -1.75 5.55
CA LEU A 143 3.02 -1.12 4.43
C LEU A 143 1.57 -0.90 4.86
N THR A 144 1.10 0.32 4.71
CA THR A 144 -0.31 0.67 4.88
C THR A 144 -0.86 1.19 3.58
N GLU A 145 -2.12 0.84 3.38
CA GLU A 145 -2.80 0.68 2.11
C GLU A 145 -3.02 1.99 1.35
N ASN A 146 -3.09 1.89 0.02
CA ASN A 146 -3.56 2.90 -0.95
C ASN A 146 -2.54 3.90 -1.49
N LYS A 147 -1.59 3.39 -2.27
CA LYS A 147 -1.08 4.14 -3.42
C LYS A 147 -1.77 3.66 -4.71
N GLY A 148 -2.04 4.61 -5.59
CA GLY A 148 -3.22 4.61 -6.43
C GLY A 148 -3.32 3.45 -7.42
N ASN A 149 -4.40 2.68 -7.33
CA ASN A 149 -5.13 2.31 -8.52
C ASN A 149 -6.62 2.06 -8.26
N SER A 150 -7.42 2.60 -9.16
CA SER A 150 -8.87 2.55 -9.19
C SER A 150 -9.37 1.09 -9.12
N THR A 151 -10.47 0.86 -8.40
CA THR A 151 -11.32 -0.35 -8.37
C THR A 151 -11.00 -1.51 -7.39
N ALA A 152 -9.81 -1.59 -6.79
CA ALA A 152 -9.44 -2.74 -5.94
C ALA A 152 -9.49 -2.50 -4.41
N THR A 153 -9.72 -1.26 -3.96
CA THR A 153 -9.69 -0.85 -2.53
C THR A 153 -10.83 -1.41 -1.65
N LYS A 154 -11.65 -2.32 -2.18
CA LYS A 154 -12.84 -2.87 -1.53
C LYS A 154 -12.61 -4.25 -0.93
N VAL A 155 -11.61 -5.00 -1.39
CA VAL A 155 -11.33 -6.35 -0.87
C VAL A 155 -10.21 -6.32 0.14
N LYS A 156 -10.45 -6.93 1.29
CA LYS A 156 -9.51 -6.99 2.43
C LYS A 156 -9.19 -8.41 2.85
N ILE A 157 -7.96 -8.66 3.27
CA ILE A 157 -7.57 -9.78 4.12
C ILE A 157 -8.01 -9.41 5.54
N VAL A 158 -9.03 -10.08 6.06
CA VAL A 158 -9.62 -9.73 7.37
C VAL A 158 -9.17 -10.66 8.49
N GLN A 159 -8.77 -11.88 8.14
CA GLN A 159 -8.37 -12.87 9.12
C GLN A 159 -7.45 -13.93 8.52
N ILE A 160 -6.47 -14.37 9.30
CA ILE A 160 -5.68 -15.57 9.03
C ILE A 160 -5.91 -16.55 10.17
N ASN A 161 -6.20 -17.81 9.86
CA ASN A 161 -6.26 -18.88 10.83
C ASN A 161 -5.07 -19.81 10.61
N VAL A 162 -4.14 -19.82 11.55
CA VAL A 162 -2.88 -20.59 11.43
C VAL A 162 -3.10 -22.09 11.62
N ASP A 163 -4.08 -22.50 12.45
CA ASP A 163 -4.35 -23.93 12.68
C ASP A 163 -5.20 -24.54 11.57
N ALA A 164 -6.20 -23.79 11.10
CA ALA A 164 -7.04 -24.18 9.97
C ALA A 164 -6.41 -23.83 8.62
N GLU A 165 -5.19 -23.29 8.63
CA GLU A 165 -4.40 -22.96 7.45
C GLU A 165 -5.18 -22.16 6.40
N SER A 166 -5.86 -21.08 6.81
CA SER A 166 -6.75 -20.34 5.91
C SER A 166 -6.67 -18.84 6.03
N VAL A 167 -7.03 -18.16 4.94
CA VAL A 167 -7.19 -16.70 4.88
C VAL A 167 -8.63 -16.37 4.52
N ARG A 168 -9.23 -15.46 5.28
CA ARG A 168 -10.52 -14.86 4.96
C ARG A 168 -10.32 -13.56 4.22
N LEU A 169 -10.88 -13.47 3.02
CA LEU A 169 -11.00 -12.25 2.25
C LEU A 169 -12.44 -11.73 2.30
N GLU A 170 -12.62 -10.41 2.32
CA GLU A 170 -13.94 -9.76 2.37
C GLU A 170 -14.03 -8.64 1.35
N ASN A 171 -15.05 -8.67 0.48
CA ASN A 171 -15.41 -7.54 -0.38
C ASN A 171 -16.35 -6.61 0.37
N ARG A 172 -15.81 -5.51 0.89
CA ARG A 172 -16.55 -4.43 1.58
C ARG A 172 -17.19 -3.44 0.61
N GLY A 173 -17.07 -3.70 -0.69
CA GLY A 173 -17.69 -2.90 -1.74
C GLY A 173 -19.17 -3.23 -1.96
N SER A 174 -19.89 -2.25 -2.48
CA SER A 174 -21.29 -2.37 -2.91
C SER A 174 -21.48 -3.05 -4.28
N SER A 175 -20.43 -3.62 -4.87
CA SER A 175 -20.44 -4.21 -6.21
C SER A 175 -19.64 -5.50 -6.23
N ASP A 176 -20.09 -6.47 -7.01
CA ASP A 176 -19.36 -7.72 -7.24
C ASP A 176 -17.98 -7.42 -7.84
N LEU A 177 -16.97 -8.18 -7.41
CA LEU A 177 -15.61 -8.04 -7.89
C LEU A 177 -15.16 -9.31 -8.61
N ASN A 178 -14.83 -9.16 -9.88
CA ASN A 178 -14.14 -10.20 -10.63
C ASN A 178 -12.67 -10.27 -10.18
N MET A 179 -12.27 -11.39 -9.59
CA MET A 179 -10.92 -11.63 -9.10
C MET A 179 -10.12 -12.56 -10.02
N ASN A 180 -10.56 -12.78 -11.26
CA ASN A 180 -9.84 -13.62 -12.19
C ASN A 180 -8.40 -13.13 -12.40
N ASN A 181 -7.43 -14.04 -12.29
CA ASN A 181 -5.98 -13.80 -12.34
C ASN A 181 -5.39 -13.01 -11.16
N TRP A 182 -6.17 -12.71 -10.12
CA TRP A 182 -5.62 -12.16 -8.88
C TRP A 182 -4.72 -13.19 -8.18
N GLY A 183 -3.83 -12.71 -7.31
CA GLY A 183 -2.90 -13.54 -6.55
C GLY A 183 -3.09 -13.38 -5.05
N LEU A 184 -3.10 -14.48 -4.29
CA LEU A 184 -2.86 -14.46 -2.85
C LEU A 184 -1.50 -15.10 -2.59
N ASN A 185 -0.58 -14.32 -2.05
CA ASN A 185 0.79 -14.71 -1.82
C ASN A 185 1.04 -14.91 -0.33
N ASN A 186 1.88 -15.88 -0.05
CA ASN A 186 2.54 -16.02 1.23
C ASN A 186 4.00 -15.62 1.04
N ASN A 187 4.46 -14.60 1.76
CA ASN A 187 5.86 -14.23 1.78
C ASN A 187 6.49 -14.68 3.09
N LYS A 188 6.90 -15.94 3.09
CA LYS A 188 7.75 -16.53 4.14
C LYS A 188 9.09 -15.78 4.20
N GLU A 189 9.73 -15.77 5.37
CA GLU A 189 11.00 -15.07 5.62
C GLU A 189 12.03 -15.20 4.46
N VAL A 190 12.80 -14.13 4.28
CA VAL A 190 13.83 -13.95 3.24
C VAL A 190 14.65 -15.22 3.03
N GLY A 191 14.61 -15.77 1.82
CA GLY A 191 15.37 -16.96 1.42
C GLY A 191 14.54 -18.25 1.33
N THR A 192 13.25 -18.21 1.65
CA THR A 192 12.31 -19.31 1.41
C THR A 192 11.28 -18.91 0.35
N GLY A 193 10.96 -19.82 -0.59
CA GLY A 193 10.16 -19.48 -1.77
C GLY A 193 8.77 -18.92 -1.43
N THR A 194 8.36 -17.89 -2.16
CA THR A 194 6.98 -17.35 -2.12
C THR A 194 6.02 -18.34 -2.77
N TYR A 195 4.96 -18.70 -2.06
CA TYR A 195 3.83 -19.43 -2.68
C TYR A 195 2.79 -18.43 -3.17
N THR A 196 2.19 -18.72 -4.32
CA THR A 196 1.08 -17.93 -4.88
C THR A 196 -0.12 -18.82 -5.20
N TYR A 197 -1.26 -18.50 -4.61
CA TYR A 197 -2.57 -18.94 -5.07
C TYR A 197 -3.06 -18.01 -6.16
N LYS A 198 -3.49 -18.55 -7.31
CA LYS A 198 -4.12 -17.77 -8.37
C LYS A 198 -5.62 -18.03 -8.41
N PHE A 199 -6.39 -16.96 -8.31
CA PHE A 199 -7.83 -17.01 -8.49
C PHE A 199 -8.16 -17.26 -9.98
N SER A 200 -8.98 -18.27 -10.26
CA SER A 200 -9.39 -18.64 -11.61
C SER A 200 -10.91 -18.66 -11.70
N ASN A 201 -11.48 -17.87 -12.61
CA ASN A 201 -12.93 -17.75 -12.81
C ASN A 201 -13.72 -17.50 -11.51
N PHE A 202 -13.18 -16.65 -10.63
CA PHE A 202 -13.78 -16.36 -9.33
C PHE A 202 -14.30 -14.93 -9.26
N THR A 203 -15.51 -14.77 -8.74
CA THR A 203 -16.14 -13.48 -8.44
C THR A 203 -16.48 -13.44 -6.96
N LEU A 204 -16.00 -12.41 -6.26
CA LEU A 204 -16.36 -12.14 -4.88
C LEU A 204 -17.52 -11.14 -4.85
N ASN A 205 -18.70 -11.62 -4.46
CA ASN A 205 -19.92 -10.82 -4.45
C ASN A 205 -19.78 -9.60 -3.51
N ALA A 206 -20.56 -8.54 -3.80
CA ALA A 206 -20.66 -7.36 -2.94
C ALA A 206 -20.98 -7.75 -1.49
N SER A 207 -20.30 -7.11 -0.53
CA SER A 207 -20.49 -7.35 0.92
C SER A 207 -20.35 -8.82 1.34
N SER A 208 -19.59 -9.63 0.59
CA SER A 208 -19.40 -11.06 0.82
C SER A 208 -17.96 -11.40 1.19
N TYR A 209 -17.73 -12.66 1.54
CA TYR A 209 -16.41 -13.16 1.93
C TYR A 209 -16.10 -14.50 1.29
N VAL A 210 -14.81 -14.83 1.25
CA VAL A 210 -14.32 -16.14 0.83
C VAL A 210 -13.16 -16.56 1.73
N TYR A 211 -13.10 -17.85 2.04
CA TYR A 211 -11.94 -18.46 2.66
C TYR A 211 -11.07 -19.14 1.60
N VAL A 212 -9.76 -18.94 1.67
CA VAL A 212 -8.77 -19.71 0.91
C VAL A 212 -8.03 -20.60 1.89
N TYR A 213 -8.30 -21.90 1.84
CA TYR A 213 -7.66 -22.91 2.68
C TYR A 213 -6.43 -23.47 1.98
N SER A 214 -5.31 -23.56 2.68
CA SER A 214 -4.16 -24.33 2.25
C SER A 214 -4.37 -25.79 2.66
N ASP A 215 -4.33 -26.69 1.68
CA ASP A 215 -4.51 -28.12 1.88
C ASP A 215 -3.62 -28.90 0.90
N ASP A 216 -3.16 -30.07 1.32
CA ASP A 216 -2.49 -31.00 0.42
C ASP A 216 -3.53 -31.64 -0.51
N GLU A 217 -3.17 -31.83 -1.78
CA GLU A 217 -4.06 -32.43 -2.77
C GLU A 217 -4.64 -33.76 -2.26
N GLY A 218 -5.94 -33.76 -1.95
CA GLY A 218 -6.75 -34.95 -1.84
C GLY A 218 -6.88 -35.60 -0.45
N ASN A 219 -6.63 -34.90 0.67
CA ASN A 219 -6.78 -35.55 1.99
C ASN A 219 -7.42 -34.75 3.14
N SER A 220 -8.20 -33.69 2.89
CA SER A 220 -9.00 -33.11 3.98
C SER A 220 -10.46 -32.85 3.63
N THR A 221 -11.32 -33.20 4.59
CA THR A 221 -12.72 -32.79 4.70
C THR A 221 -12.89 -31.29 4.91
N VAL A 222 -11.79 -30.53 5.07
CA VAL A 222 -11.76 -29.11 5.43
C VAL A 222 -11.93 -28.23 4.19
N CYS A 223 -11.34 -28.61 3.04
CA CYS A 223 -11.46 -27.82 1.83
C CYS A 223 -12.52 -28.34 0.84
N ASN A 224 -13.73 -27.79 0.94
CA ASN A 224 -14.81 -28.06 -0.01
C ASN A 224 -15.03 -26.84 -0.92
N ILE A 225 -14.62 -26.93 -2.19
CA ILE A 225 -14.76 -25.81 -3.14
C ILE A 225 -16.24 -25.43 -3.30
N ASN A 226 -16.56 -24.19 -2.92
CA ASN A 226 -17.88 -23.59 -3.09
C ASN A 226 -17.74 -22.06 -3.18
N ALA A 227 -18.86 -21.33 -3.24
CA ALA A 227 -18.85 -19.87 -3.38
C ALA A 227 -18.10 -19.11 -2.25
N THR A 228 -17.96 -19.72 -1.08
CA THR A 228 -17.33 -19.14 0.12
C THR A 228 -16.04 -19.84 0.55
N SER A 229 -15.60 -20.85 -0.19
CA SER A 229 -14.42 -21.65 0.18
C SER A 229 -13.66 -22.09 -1.06
N LEU A 230 -12.36 -21.80 -1.09
CA LEU A 230 -11.44 -22.12 -2.16
C LEU A 230 -10.26 -22.93 -1.60
N CYS A 231 -9.68 -23.78 -2.45
CA CYS A 231 -8.58 -24.67 -2.08
C CYS A 231 -7.28 -24.24 -2.75
N TRP A 232 -6.27 -23.99 -1.93
CA TRP A 232 -4.89 -23.80 -2.32
C TRP A 232 -4.16 -25.13 -2.13
N ASN A 233 -3.81 -25.78 -3.23
CA ASN A 233 -3.12 -27.09 -3.27
C ASN A 233 -1.65 -27.00 -2.79
N LYS A 234 -1.46 -26.53 -1.56
CA LYS A 234 -0.19 -26.38 -0.85
C LYS A 234 -0.47 -26.50 0.65
N ASN A 235 0.46 -27.13 1.36
CA ASN A 235 0.39 -27.30 2.80
C ASN A 235 1.27 -26.28 3.55
N SER A 236 0.93 -26.07 4.82
CA SER A 236 1.73 -25.29 5.77
C SER A 236 2.15 -23.93 5.21
N ILE A 237 1.17 -23.22 4.63
CA ILE A 237 1.38 -21.90 4.08
C ILE A 237 1.56 -20.92 5.23
N TRP A 238 0.70 -20.96 6.26
CA TRP A 238 0.64 -19.93 7.31
C TRP A 238 1.42 -20.35 8.56
N SER A 239 2.60 -19.76 8.74
CA SER A 239 3.49 -20.11 9.86
C SER A 239 2.88 -19.78 11.25
N PRO A 240 3.05 -20.62 12.28
CA PRO A 240 2.58 -20.30 13.64
C PRO A 240 3.48 -19.29 14.39
N THR A 241 4.58 -18.81 13.78
CA THR A 241 5.51 -17.85 14.42
C THR A 241 5.43 -16.45 13.84
N SER A 242 5.32 -16.33 12.54
CA SER A 242 5.20 -15.07 11.82
C SER A 242 5.03 -15.33 10.34
N ASP A 243 4.21 -14.52 9.67
CA ASP A 243 4.02 -14.63 8.22
C ASP A 243 3.44 -13.35 7.61
N ILE A 244 3.41 -13.31 6.27
CA ILE A 244 2.84 -12.23 5.49
C ILE A 244 1.90 -12.79 4.42
N ALA A 245 0.61 -12.46 4.51
CA ALA A 245 -0.34 -12.64 3.43
C ALA A 245 -0.36 -11.37 2.56
N ILE A 246 -0.29 -11.51 1.24
CA ILE A 246 -0.34 -10.39 0.29
C ILE A 246 -1.37 -10.70 -0.80
N LEU A 247 -2.40 -9.88 -0.93
CA LEU A 247 -3.38 -9.94 -2.00
C LEU A 247 -2.93 -9.03 -3.14
N LYS A 248 -2.95 -9.53 -4.37
CA LYS A 248 -2.57 -8.81 -5.58
C LYS A 248 -3.67 -8.87 -6.64
N ASP A 249 -3.83 -7.79 -7.39
CA ASP A 249 -4.76 -7.76 -8.53
C ASP A 249 -4.23 -8.55 -9.74
N SER A 250 -5.02 -8.58 -10.81
CA SER A 250 -4.66 -9.24 -12.06
C SER A 250 -3.44 -8.65 -12.77
N ASN A 251 -3.04 -7.43 -12.44
CA ASN A 251 -1.86 -6.76 -12.97
C ASN A 251 -0.63 -6.98 -12.07
N GLY A 252 -0.80 -7.65 -10.93
CA GLY A 252 0.24 -7.89 -9.94
C GLY A 252 0.44 -6.75 -8.93
N ASN A 253 -0.44 -5.74 -8.94
CA ASN A 253 -0.40 -4.67 -7.94
C ASN A 253 -0.89 -5.21 -6.60
N GLU A 254 -0.21 -4.85 -5.51
CA GLU A 254 -0.66 -5.20 -4.15
C GLU A 254 -1.93 -4.43 -3.80
N ILE A 255 -2.96 -5.16 -3.38
CA ILE A 255 -4.27 -4.65 -3.00
C ILE A 255 -4.42 -4.59 -1.49
N ASP A 256 -3.93 -5.61 -0.80
CA ASP A 256 -3.95 -5.67 0.65
C ASP A 256 -2.85 -6.60 1.18
N ARG A 257 -2.49 -6.45 2.45
CA ARG A 257 -1.56 -7.33 3.15
C ARG A 257 -1.91 -7.50 4.61
N CYS A 258 -1.59 -8.65 5.16
CA CYS A 258 -1.65 -8.90 6.59
C CYS A 258 -0.33 -9.52 7.06
N ILE A 259 0.33 -8.85 7.99
CA ILE A 259 1.56 -9.31 8.63
C ILE A 259 1.20 -9.69 10.06
N TYR A 260 1.75 -10.80 10.55
CA TYR A 260 1.64 -11.13 11.96
C TYR A 260 2.93 -11.72 12.51
N ILE A 261 3.07 -11.58 13.81
CA ILE A 261 4.04 -12.29 14.64
C ILE A 261 3.30 -13.12 15.69
N LYS A 262 4.02 -14.01 16.38
CA LYS A 262 3.45 -14.97 17.33
C LYS A 262 2.56 -14.33 18.41
N SER A 263 2.87 -13.11 18.84
CA SER A 263 2.06 -12.38 19.84
C SER A 263 0.68 -11.94 19.34
N ASP A 264 0.50 -11.85 18.02
CA ASP A 264 -0.75 -11.39 17.41
C ASP A 264 -1.78 -12.52 17.29
N ILE A 265 -1.30 -13.78 17.36
CA ILE A 265 -2.12 -14.98 17.25
C ILE A 265 -2.89 -15.20 18.55
N LYS A 266 -4.21 -15.09 18.50
CA LYS A 266 -5.15 -15.36 19.61
C LYS A 266 -6.10 -16.48 19.22
N ASN A 267 -6.07 -17.59 19.97
CA ASN A 267 -6.86 -18.78 19.64
C ASN A 267 -6.68 -19.21 18.17
N SER A 268 -5.42 -19.19 17.71
CA SER A 268 -5.03 -19.56 16.33
C SER A 268 -5.53 -18.60 15.25
N LEU A 269 -6.06 -17.44 15.63
CA LEU A 269 -6.53 -16.40 14.73
C LEU A 269 -5.65 -15.16 14.80
N VAL A 270 -5.41 -14.59 13.64
CA VAL A 270 -4.84 -13.26 13.44
C VAL A 270 -5.96 -12.41 12.85
N ASN A 271 -6.30 -11.31 13.53
CA ASN A 271 -7.19 -10.30 12.95
C ASN A 271 -6.32 -9.29 12.21
N CYS A 272 -6.67 -9.05 10.95
CA CYS A 272 -5.88 -8.23 10.01
C CYS A 272 -6.49 -6.83 9.81
N GLU A 273 -7.45 -6.45 10.65
CA GLU A 273 -8.11 -5.13 10.64
C GLU A 273 -7.27 -4.04 11.32
#